data_AF-A0AAV4ZXJ0-F1
#
_entry.id   AF-A0AAV4ZXJ0-F1
#
_cell.length_a   1.000
_cell.length_b   1.000
_cell.length_c   1.000
_cell.angle_alpha   90.00
_cell.angle_beta   90.00
_cell.angle_gamma   90.00
#
_symmetry.space_group_name_H-M   'P 1'
#
loop_
_entity.id
_entity.type
_entity.pdbx_description
1 polymer ?
#
loop_
_entity_poly.entity_id
_entity_poly.type
_entity_poly.pdbx_seq_one_letter_code
_entity_poly.pdbx_strand_id
1 'polypeptide(L)' 'MPPHNRTAAGDAVRYQAVFDSAVEFAVITTDCDGLVTDWNPGAERILGLPEVW' A
#
# COMPACT_ATOMS: atom_id res chain seq x y z
N MET A 1 3.57 -32.60 5.84
CA MET A 1 3.01 -31.25 5.70
C MET A 1 4.00 -30.45 4.84
N PRO A 2 3.62 -29.92 3.67
CA PRO A 2 4.55 -29.12 2.89
C PRO A 2 4.80 -27.78 3.62
N PRO A 3 5.97 -27.15 3.46
CA PRO A 3 6.17 -25.80 3.97
C PRO A 3 5.17 -24.87 3.27
N HIS A 4 4.58 -23.96 4.03
CA HIS A 4 3.73 -22.88 3.55
C HIS A 4 4.59 -21.87 2.78
N ASN A 5 5.13 -22.27 1.63
CA ASN A 5 5.90 -21.39 0.77
C ASN A 5 4.93 -20.47 0.03
N ARG A 6 4.40 -19.50 0.78
CA ARG A 6 3.64 -18.39 0.21
C ARG A 6 4.64 -17.60 -0.62
N THR A 7 4.53 -17.74 -1.94
CA THR A 7 5.47 -17.14 -2.87
C THR A 7 5.40 -15.63 -2.70
N ALA A 8 6.53 -14.94 -2.57
CA ALA A 8 6.60 -13.49 -2.32
C ALA A 8 5.73 -12.66 -3.30
N ALA A 9 5.54 -13.15 -4.53
CA ALA A 9 4.64 -12.56 -5.52
C ALA A 9 3.16 -12.59 -5.12
N GLY A 10 2.69 -13.68 -4.49
CA GLY A 10 1.30 -13.81 -4.04
C GLY A 10 0.99 -12.91 -2.83
N ASP A 11 2.00 -12.68 -1.98
CA ASP A 11 1.88 -11.74 -0.87
C ASP A 11 1.81 -10.30 -1.38
N ALA A 12 2.69 -9.89 -2.31
CA ALA A 12 2.66 -8.53 -2.89
C ALA A 12 1.31 -8.18 -3.53
N VAL A 13 0.71 -9.09 -4.29
CA VAL A 13 -0.61 -8.89 -4.91
C VAL A 13 -1.71 -8.72 -3.86
N ARG A 14 -1.66 -9.51 -2.78
CA ARG A 14 -2.63 -9.38 -1.69
C ARG A 14 -2.45 -8.08 -0.92
N TYR A 15 -1.21 -7.64 -0.71
CA TYR A 15 -0.91 -6.36 -0.06
C TYR A 15 -1.47 -5.21 -0.89
N GLN A 16 -1.22 -5.19 -2.20
CA GLN A 16 -1.74 -4.18 -3.12
C GLN A 16 -3.29 -4.13 -3.08
N ALA A 17 -3.96 -5.28 -3.18
CA ALA A 17 -5.42 -5.32 -3.13
C ALA A 17 -6.02 -4.78 -1.81
N VAL A 18 -5.36 -5.01 -0.67
CA VAL A 18 -5.80 -4.47 0.63
C VAL A 18 -5.48 -2.99 0.73
N PHE A 19 -4.31 -2.57 0.25
CA PHE A 19 -3.86 -1.19 0.23
C PHE A 19 -4.82 -0.31 -0.58
N ASP A 20 -5.16 -0.74 -1.80
CA ASP A 20 -6.04 -0.03 -2.73
C ASP A 20 -7.50 0.04 -2.24
N SER A 21 -7.98 -1.03 -1.60
CA SER A 21 -9.37 -1.11 -1.14
C SER A 21 -9.66 -0.33 0.14
N ALA A 22 -8.63 0.09 0.88
CA ALA A 22 -8.76 0.81 2.14
C ALA A 22 -9.07 2.32 1.96
N VAL A 23 -10.18 2.66 1.30
CA VAL A 23 -10.56 4.05 0.94
C VAL A 23 -11.07 4.89 2.13
N GLU A 24 -11.38 4.24 3.25
CA GLU A 24 -11.82 4.88 4.49
C GLU A 24 -10.65 5.36 5.36
N PHE A 25 -9.42 4.93 5.06
CA PHE A 25 -8.22 5.27 5.81
C PHE A 25 -7.14 5.82 4.89
N ALA A 26 -6.39 6.81 5.38
CA ALA A 26 -5.21 7.30 4.68
C ALA A 26 -4.00 6.44 5.07
N VAL A 27 -3.39 5.77 4.08
CA VAL A 27 -2.15 5.01 4.27
C VAL A 27 -1.07 5.61 3.39
N ILE A 28 0.10 5.88 3.99
CA ILE A 28 1.27 6.46 3.33
C ILE A 28 2.48 5.59 3.66
N THR A 29 3.28 5.28 2.64
CA THR A 29 4.53 4.54 2.77
C THR A 29 5.70 5.51 2.58
N THR A 30 6.77 5.32 3.35
CA THR A 30 7.99 6.15 3.27
C THR A 30 9.22 5.28 3.16
N ASP A 31 10.31 5.84 2.62
CA ASP A 31 11.63 5.25 2.72
C ASP A 31 12.28 5.52 4.10
N CYS A 32 13.51 5.05 4.29
CA CYS A 32 14.25 5.24 5.54
C CYS A 32 14.62 6.70 5.84
N ASP A 33 14.62 7.56 4.81
CA ASP A 33 14.90 8.99 4.92
C ASP A 33 13.60 9.80 5.17
N GLY A 34 12.45 9.12 5.20
CA GLY A 34 11.14 9.70 5.45
C GLY A 34 10.48 10.31 4.21
N LEU A 35 11.02 10.05 3.01
CA LEU A 35 10.38 10.48 1.77
C LEU A 35 9.22 9.55 1.43
N VAL A 36 8.10 10.14 1.04
CA VAL A 36 6.90 9.39 0.65
C VAL A 36 7.18 8.63 -0.65
N THR A 37 6.98 7.31 -0.61
CA THR A 37 7.20 6.40 -1.73
C THR A 37 5.90 5.90 -2.35
N ASP A 38 4.80 5.91 -1.59
CA ASP A 38 3.49 5.45 -2.05
C ASP A 38 2.37 5.96 -1.12
N TRP A 39 1.14 6.03 -1.61
CA TRP A 39 -0.05 6.29 -0.81
C TRP A 39 -1.29 5.66 -1.47
N ASN A 40 -2.28 5.29 -0.66
CA ASN A 40 -3.49 4.66 -1.17
C ASN A 40 -4.57 5.69 -1.57
N PRO A 41 -5.63 5.29 -2.32
CA PRO A 41 -6.73 6.19 -2.69
C PRO A 41 -7.45 6.85 -1.50
N GLY A 42 -7.44 6.20 -0.34
CA GLY A 42 -7.96 6.79 0.90
C GLY A 42 -7.16 8.02 1.36
N ALA A 43 -5.84 8.01 1.19
CA ALA A 43 -4.97 9.14 1.49
C ALA A 43 -5.26 10.34 0.57
N GLU A 44 -5.56 10.10 -0.70
CA GLU A 44 -5.94 11.17 -1.63
C GLU A 44 -7.23 11.85 -1.21
N ARG A 45 -8.23 11.04 -0.85
CA ARG A 45 -9.55 11.52 -0.46
C ARG A 45 -9.56 12.26 0.88
N ILE A 46 -8.77 11.78 1.85
CA ILE A 46 -8.77 12.30 3.22
C ILE A 46 -7.77 13.45 3.38
N LEU A 47 -6.58 13.32 2.79
CA LEU A 47 -5.49 14.28 2.96
C LEU A 47 -5.34 15.23 1.76
N GLY A 48 -6.05 14.99 0.65
CA GLY A 48 -5.94 15.80 -0.56
C GLY A 48 -4.61 15.63 -1.29
N LEU A 49 -3.91 14.51 -1.06
CA LEU A 49 -2.68 14.18 -1.76
C LEU A 49 -3.03 13.77 -3.21
N PRO A 50 -2.41 14.37 -4.24
CA PRO A 50 -2.67 13.99 -5.62
C PRO A 50 -1.99 12.64 -5.93
N GLU A 51 -2.68 11.75 -6.65
CA GLU A 51 -2.03 10.67 -7.39
C GLU A 51 -1.04 11.31 -8.37
N VAL A 52 0.25 11.31 -8.03
CA VAL A 52 1.46 11.45 -8.86
C VAL A 52 2.36 12.66 -8.51
N TRP A 53 3.66 12.38 -8.54
CA TRP A 53 4.67 13.21 -9.21
C TRP A 53 5.12 12.47 -10.46
#